data_AF-A0A0U5G1B4-F1
#
_entry.id   AF-A0A0U5G1B4-F1
#
_cell.length_a   1.000
_cell.length_b   1.000
_cell.length_c   1.000
_cell.angle_alpha   90.00
_cell.angle_beta   90.00
_cell.angle_gamma   90.00
#
_symmetry.space_group_name_H-M   'P 1'
#
loop_
_entity.id
_entity.type
_entity.pdbx_description
1 polymer ?
#
loop_
_entity_poly.entity_id
_entity_poly.type
_entity_poly.pdbx_seq_one_letter_code
_entity_poly.pdbx_strand_id
1 'polypeptide(L)'
;MAQQHNLDPIPLDDTAMQNEIILRIFERQAGPTSTGVGENLALCLHRTSKAWQARLNLLQDRGDAVWLLLERTTVDFMATIVDSLEGAHTLRTLLQIVLAFLQTDPLDEKNLRLASTTLLELCIRLWLMSNIAIPPTANSAWQQCSDRRVWVDVSQTLRQHMEICFPRSTTIYDKVKLDKAFRLYDIQKISNFEIEWTDNLLEHLLVRDPADDKDPYTVSIFHHRQFLEYHAARPSTIYPQGFIIETLKTLDLLLPHDHRRTEVWYATLCETFELDPTACKNRRPMQREDRGLNSFSFWRDRLAILKETLDELEPRTVFHFWLDRRRPIQWATFWVAVLVLGLTVFFGLVQSVEGALQVYKAYHPATD
;
A
#
# COMPACT_ATOMS: atom_id res chain seq x y z
N MET A 1 -9.88 29.63 -50.12
CA MET A 1 -9.14 30.03 -48.90
C MET A 1 -10.08 29.86 -47.72
N ALA A 2 -10.06 28.69 -47.08
CA ALA A 2 -10.84 28.43 -45.87
C ALA A 2 -9.86 28.39 -44.70
N GLN A 3 -10.04 29.30 -43.74
CA GLN A 3 -9.23 29.40 -42.53
C GLN A 3 -9.48 28.18 -41.65
N GLN A 4 -8.43 27.41 -41.43
CA GLN A 4 -8.36 26.34 -40.45
C GLN A 4 -8.20 27.02 -39.08
N HIS A 5 -9.27 27.06 -38.29
CA HIS A 5 -9.20 27.50 -36.90
C HIS A 5 -8.34 26.48 -36.13
N ASN A 6 -7.10 26.86 -35.86
CA ASN A 6 -6.24 26.18 -34.92
C ASN A 6 -6.82 26.45 -33.52
N LEU A 7 -7.49 25.45 -32.95
CA LEU A 7 -7.79 25.44 -31.52
C LEU A 7 -6.51 24.98 -30.84
N ASP A 8 -5.83 25.91 -30.16
CA ASP A 8 -4.70 25.58 -29.31
C ASP A 8 -5.16 24.56 -28.25
N PRO A 9 -4.36 23.52 -27.96
CA PRO A 9 -4.68 22.56 -26.92
C PRO A 9 -4.73 23.30 -25.57
N ILE A 10 -5.90 23.27 -24.94
CA ILE A 10 -6.11 23.76 -23.58
C ILE A 10 -5.23 22.88 -22.66
N PRO A 11 -4.29 23.45 -21.88
CA PRO A 11 -3.48 22.66 -20.98
C PRO A 11 -4.36 22.14 -19.82
N LEU A 12 -4.73 20.86 -19.86
CA LEU A 12 -5.43 20.18 -18.76
C LEU A 12 -4.45 19.82 -17.63
N ASP A 13 -4.09 20.84 -16.86
CA ASP A 13 -3.57 20.70 -15.50
C ASP A 13 -4.71 20.89 -14.46
N ASP A 14 -5.96 20.73 -14.90
CA ASP A 14 -7.12 21.12 -14.10
C ASP A 14 -7.49 20.05 -13.07
N THR A 15 -6.62 19.94 -12.08
CA THR A 15 -6.80 19.27 -10.79
C THR A 15 -8.18 19.56 -10.19
N ALA A 16 -8.77 20.75 -10.47
CA ALA A 16 -10.10 21.11 -10.01
C ALA A 16 -11.20 20.25 -10.65
N MET A 17 -11.12 19.93 -11.95
CA MET A 17 -12.14 19.09 -12.61
C MET A 17 -12.13 17.67 -12.08
N GLN A 18 -10.96 17.08 -11.84
CA GLN A 18 -10.83 15.75 -11.26
C GLN A 18 -11.37 15.72 -9.83
N ASN A 19 -10.99 16.71 -9.02
CA ASN A 19 -11.49 16.85 -7.66
C ASN A 19 -13.01 17.07 -7.65
N GLU A 20 -13.57 17.83 -8.59
CA GLU A 20 -15.02 18.03 -8.74
C GLU A 20 -15.73 16.72 -9.12
N ILE A 21 -15.18 15.93 -10.06
CA ILE A 21 -15.74 14.62 -10.42
C ILE A 21 -15.79 13.70 -9.21
N ILE A 22 -14.67 13.63 -8.48
CA ILE A 22 -14.54 12.86 -7.27
C ILE A 22 -15.56 13.34 -6.23
N LEU A 23 -15.53 14.62 -5.88
CA LEU A 23 -16.42 15.20 -4.88
C LEU A 23 -17.88 14.92 -5.22
N ARG A 24 -18.31 15.08 -6.46
CA ARG A 24 -19.69 14.80 -6.88
C ARG A 24 -20.07 13.33 -6.84
N ILE A 25 -19.17 12.40 -7.23
CA ILE A 25 -19.41 10.96 -7.06
C ILE A 25 -19.63 10.64 -5.58
N PHE A 26 -18.81 11.22 -4.70
CA PHE A 26 -18.90 10.96 -3.27
C PHE A 26 -20.06 11.70 -2.58
N GLU A 27 -20.37 12.94 -2.94
CA GLU A 27 -21.47 13.75 -2.42
C GLU A 27 -22.83 13.15 -2.78
N ARG A 28 -23.01 12.72 -4.04
CA ARG A 28 -24.22 12.04 -4.49
C ARG A 28 -24.50 10.77 -3.68
N GLN A 29 -23.45 10.16 -3.16
CA GLN A 29 -23.48 8.88 -2.47
C GLN A 29 -23.46 8.98 -0.93
N ALA A 30 -22.92 10.06 -0.35
CA ALA A 30 -22.72 10.23 1.08
C ALA A 30 -23.91 10.89 1.82
N GLY A 31 -24.86 11.49 1.09
CA GLY A 31 -25.92 12.29 1.70
C GLY A 31 -25.38 13.57 2.37
N PRO A 32 -26.24 14.54 2.73
CA PRO A 32 -25.84 15.91 3.05
C PRO A 32 -25.06 16.13 4.37
N THR A 33 -24.60 15.08 5.07
CA THR A 33 -24.07 15.18 6.44
C THR A 33 -22.57 14.89 6.62
N SER A 34 -21.77 14.66 5.57
CA SER A 34 -20.35 14.29 5.71
C SER A 34 -19.35 15.36 5.22
N THR A 35 -19.39 16.56 5.79
CA THR A 35 -18.58 17.71 5.33
C THR A 35 -17.08 17.61 5.60
N GLY A 36 -16.60 16.67 6.44
CA GLY A 36 -15.17 16.51 6.75
C GLY A 36 -14.44 15.35 6.05
N VAL A 37 -15.18 14.41 5.45
CA VAL A 37 -14.62 13.22 4.78
C VAL A 37 -14.20 13.56 3.33
N GLY A 38 -14.81 14.58 2.74
CA GLY A 38 -14.63 14.94 1.32
C GLY A 38 -13.22 15.38 0.94
N GLU A 39 -12.58 16.25 1.72
CA GLU A 39 -11.31 16.90 1.31
C GLU A 39 -10.13 15.93 1.23
N ASN A 40 -9.98 15.05 2.22
CA ASN A 40 -8.87 14.08 2.23
C ASN A 40 -9.14 12.88 1.32
N LEU A 41 -10.41 12.49 1.13
CA LEU A 41 -10.79 11.50 0.15
C LEU A 41 -10.56 12.02 -1.28
N ALA A 42 -10.84 13.31 -1.52
CA ALA A 42 -10.47 13.99 -2.76
C ALA A 42 -8.96 13.96 -3.00
N LEU A 43 -8.14 14.16 -1.95
CA LEU A 43 -6.68 14.08 -2.05
C LEU A 43 -6.18 12.65 -2.37
N CYS A 44 -6.76 11.62 -1.74
CA CYS A 44 -6.53 10.22 -2.05
C CYS A 44 -6.84 9.89 -3.53
N LEU A 45 -7.99 10.36 -4.01
CA LEU A 45 -8.42 10.10 -5.37
C LEU A 45 -7.66 10.95 -6.41
N HIS A 46 -7.25 12.16 -6.06
CA HIS A 46 -6.37 13.01 -6.88
C HIS A 46 -5.05 12.28 -7.22
N ARG A 47 -4.50 11.48 -6.29
CA ARG A 47 -3.30 10.67 -6.54
C ARG A 47 -3.54 9.53 -7.50
N THR A 48 -4.64 8.79 -7.30
CA THR A 48 -5.05 7.76 -8.27
C THR A 48 -5.28 8.36 -9.65
N SER A 49 -5.75 9.61 -9.69
CA SER A 49 -5.92 10.40 -10.90
C SER A 49 -4.59 10.81 -11.54
N LYS A 50 -3.57 11.24 -10.79
CA LYS A 50 -2.21 11.50 -11.33
C LYS A 50 -1.57 10.27 -11.97
N ALA A 51 -1.64 9.12 -11.28
CA ALA A 51 -1.16 7.85 -11.84
C ALA A 51 -1.95 7.42 -13.09
N TRP A 52 -3.21 7.86 -13.20
CA TRP A 52 -4.02 7.67 -14.39
C TRP A 52 -3.71 8.70 -15.49
N GLN A 53 -3.45 9.97 -15.16
CA GLN A 53 -2.98 10.99 -16.10
C GLN A 53 -1.69 10.53 -16.79
N ALA A 54 -0.76 9.90 -16.07
CA ALA A 54 0.42 9.31 -16.71
C ALA A 54 0.07 8.23 -17.75
N ARG A 55 -0.96 7.42 -17.49
CA ARG A 55 -1.46 6.40 -18.42
C ARG A 55 -2.30 7.00 -19.56
N LEU A 56 -3.05 8.06 -19.29
CA LEU A 56 -3.72 8.85 -20.32
C LEU A 56 -2.72 9.50 -21.26
N ASN A 57 -1.64 10.07 -20.74
CA ASN A 57 -0.59 10.68 -21.53
C ASN A 57 0.08 9.63 -22.43
N LEU A 58 0.27 8.40 -21.94
CA LEU A 58 0.72 7.27 -22.76
C LEU A 58 -0.27 6.87 -23.87
N LEU A 59 -1.58 7.08 -23.66
CA LEU A 59 -2.62 6.86 -24.69
C LEU A 59 -2.73 8.05 -25.66
N GLN A 60 -2.49 9.26 -25.16
CA GLN A 60 -2.44 10.50 -25.94
C GLN A 60 -1.26 10.50 -26.91
N ASP A 61 -0.07 10.08 -26.45
CA ASP A 61 1.13 9.92 -27.28
C ASP A 61 0.95 8.88 -28.39
N ARG A 62 -0.03 7.98 -28.25
CA ARG A 62 -0.41 7.00 -29.28
C ARG A 62 -1.46 7.53 -30.27
N GLY A 63 -1.95 8.75 -30.07
CA GLY A 63 -2.97 9.36 -30.94
C GLY A 63 -4.34 8.67 -30.86
N ASP A 64 -4.62 7.96 -29.77
CA ASP A 64 -5.85 7.16 -29.65
C ASP A 64 -7.05 8.07 -29.39
N ALA A 65 -8.08 7.99 -30.27
CA ALA A 65 -9.36 8.68 -30.14
C ALA A 65 -10.09 8.41 -28.80
N VAL A 66 -9.64 7.40 -28.06
CA VAL A 66 -10.04 7.05 -26.70
C VAL A 66 -9.79 8.20 -25.71
N TRP A 67 -8.74 9.01 -25.91
CA TRP A 67 -8.39 10.12 -24.99
C TRP A 67 -9.46 11.23 -24.99
N LEU A 68 -9.91 11.67 -26.18
CA LEU A 68 -10.96 12.70 -26.32
C LEU A 68 -12.31 12.25 -25.74
N LEU A 69 -12.56 10.95 -25.73
CA LEU A 69 -13.77 10.34 -25.20
C LEU A 69 -13.76 10.31 -23.66
N LEU A 70 -12.59 10.03 -23.07
CA LEU A 70 -12.35 10.02 -21.63
C LEU A 70 -12.37 11.44 -21.03
N GLU A 71 -11.99 12.44 -21.82
CA GLU A 71 -12.12 13.85 -21.44
C GLU A 71 -13.58 14.31 -21.41
N ARG A 72 -14.41 13.79 -22.33
CA ARG A 72 -15.85 14.14 -22.46
C ARG A 72 -16.77 13.37 -21.52
N THR A 73 -16.27 12.35 -20.83
CA THR A 73 -17.12 11.53 -19.96
C THR A 73 -17.55 12.34 -18.75
N THR A 74 -18.86 12.47 -18.56
CA THR A 74 -19.41 13.31 -17.50
C THR A 74 -19.34 12.60 -16.15
N VAL A 75 -19.23 13.39 -15.08
CA VAL A 75 -19.37 12.95 -13.67
C VAL A 75 -20.58 12.03 -13.50
N ASP A 76 -21.70 12.38 -14.12
CA ASP A 76 -22.97 11.67 -14.02
C ASP A 76 -22.87 10.24 -14.58
N PHE A 77 -22.07 10.06 -15.63
CA PHE A 77 -21.82 8.75 -16.20
C PHE A 77 -20.99 7.87 -15.27
N MET A 78 -19.91 8.42 -14.70
CA MET A 78 -19.10 7.71 -13.71
C MET A 78 -19.93 7.30 -12.50
N ALA A 79 -20.79 8.20 -11.99
CA ALA A 79 -21.73 7.88 -10.92
C ALA A 79 -22.71 6.76 -11.31
N THR A 80 -23.21 6.77 -12.54
CA THR A 80 -24.10 5.71 -13.06
C THR A 80 -23.40 4.36 -13.15
N ILE A 81 -22.13 4.33 -13.58
CA ILE A 81 -21.34 3.10 -13.56
C ILE A 81 -21.15 2.64 -12.11
N VAL A 82 -20.78 3.53 -11.19
CA VAL A 82 -20.58 3.17 -9.78
C VAL A 82 -21.85 2.57 -9.16
N ASP A 83 -23.01 3.17 -9.41
CA ASP A 83 -24.32 2.61 -9.02
C ASP A 83 -24.52 1.21 -9.62
N SER A 84 -24.11 1.02 -10.88
CA SER A 84 -24.18 -0.27 -11.57
C SER A 84 -23.15 -1.29 -11.04
N LEU A 85 -21.99 -0.85 -10.53
CA LEU A 85 -20.99 -1.73 -9.91
C LEU A 85 -21.48 -2.26 -8.56
N GLU A 86 -22.28 -1.47 -7.84
CA GLU A 86 -22.96 -1.94 -6.61
C GLU A 86 -24.15 -2.85 -6.93
N GLY A 87 -24.79 -2.64 -8.08
CA GLY A 87 -25.77 -3.57 -8.63
C GLY A 87 -25.14 -4.95 -8.88
N ALA A 88 -25.92 -6.02 -8.74
CA ALA A 88 -25.48 -7.39 -9.01
C ALA A 88 -25.30 -7.66 -10.53
N HIS A 89 -24.75 -6.70 -11.26
CA HIS A 89 -24.50 -6.76 -12.69
C HIS A 89 -23.22 -7.55 -12.97
N THR A 90 -23.26 -8.34 -14.03
CA THR A 90 -22.10 -9.08 -14.52
C THR A 90 -21.18 -8.14 -15.32
N LEU A 91 -19.91 -8.52 -15.47
CA LEU A 91 -18.97 -7.78 -16.32
C LEU A 91 -19.53 -7.58 -17.74
N ARG A 92 -20.24 -8.56 -18.30
CA ARG A 92 -20.93 -8.41 -19.60
C ARG A 92 -21.93 -7.27 -19.59
N THR A 93 -22.80 -7.21 -18.58
CA THR A 93 -23.82 -6.16 -18.48
C THR A 93 -23.19 -4.80 -18.28
N LEU A 94 -22.15 -4.69 -17.44
CA LEU A 94 -21.41 -3.45 -17.24
C LEU A 94 -20.77 -2.96 -18.55
N LEU A 95 -20.08 -3.84 -19.27
CA LEU A 95 -19.51 -3.51 -20.58
C LEU A 95 -20.58 -3.07 -21.58
N GLN A 96 -21.76 -3.68 -21.58
CA GLN A 96 -22.88 -3.26 -22.44
C GLN A 96 -23.39 -1.86 -22.08
N ILE A 97 -23.50 -1.53 -20.79
CA ILE A 97 -23.88 -0.19 -20.33
C ILE A 97 -22.85 0.85 -20.81
N VAL A 98 -21.56 0.55 -20.65
CA VAL A 98 -20.49 1.44 -21.11
C VAL A 98 -20.49 1.58 -22.62
N LEU A 99 -20.58 0.47 -23.35
CA LEU A 99 -20.63 0.49 -24.82
C LEU A 99 -21.84 1.29 -25.35
N ALA A 100 -23.02 1.12 -24.76
CA ALA A 100 -24.22 1.87 -25.15
C ALA A 100 -24.03 3.39 -24.98
N PHE A 101 -23.28 3.80 -23.95
CA PHE A 101 -22.93 5.20 -23.75
C PHE A 101 -21.92 5.70 -24.79
N LEU A 102 -20.88 4.90 -25.11
CA LEU A 102 -19.84 5.30 -26.05
C LEU A 102 -20.28 5.21 -27.53
N GLN A 103 -21.37 4.51 -27.85
CA GLN A 103 -21.92 4.38 -29.20
C GLN A 103 -22.39 5.71 -29.82
N THR A 104 -22.45 6.79 -29.04
CA THR A 104 -22.70 8.15 -29.55
C THR A 104 -21.54 8.71 -30.38
N ASP A 105 -20.37 8.09 -30.33
CA ASP A 105 -19.15 8.58 -30.97
C ASP A 105 -18.72 7.74 -32.18
N PRO A 106 -18.08 8.35 -33.20
CA PRO A 106 -17.72 7.72 -34.46
C PRO A 106 -16.45 6.85 -34.35
N LEU A 107 -16.40 5.96 -33.37
CA LEU A 107 -15.27 5.05 -33.15
C LEU A 107 -15.45 3.74 -33.93
N ASP A 108 -14.33 3.17 -34.39
CA ASP A 108 -14.33 1.80 -34.89
C ASP A 108 -14.57 0.78 -33.75
N GLU A 109 -14.98 -0.44 -34.08
CA GLU A 109 -15.36 -1.44 -33.09
C GLU A 109 -14.21 -1.78 -32.13
N LYS A 110 -12.97 -1.76 -32.62
CA LYS A 110 -11.78 -2.08 -31.83
C LYS A 110 -11.51 -1.01 -30.78
N ASN A 111 -11.51 0.27 -31.16
CA ASN A 111 -11.28 1.38 -30.25
C ASN A 111 -12.46 1.55 -29.29
N LEU A 112 -13.69 1.29 -29.74
CA LEU A 112 -14.87 1.31 -28.87
C LEU A 112 -14.75 0.28 -27.73
N ARG A 113 -14.33 -0.95 -28.04
CA ARG A 113 -14.08 -1.98 -27.02
C ARG A 113 -12.97 -1.59 -26.06
N LEU A 114 -11.84 -1.10 -26.57
CA LEU A 114 -10.71 -0.66 -25.74
C LEU A 114 -11.09 0.51 -24.82
N ALA A 115 -11.84 1.48 -25.34
CA ALA A 115 -12.37 2.60 -24.56
C ALA A 115 -13.29 2.10 -23.45
N SER A 116 -14.21 1.18 -23.77
CA SER A 116 -15.16 0.64 -22.78
C SER A 116 -14.48 -0.09 -21.63
N THR A 117 -13.46 -0.93 -21.90
CA THR A 117 -12.73 -1.63 -20.86
C THR A 117 -11.89 -0.67 -20.03
N THR A 118 -11.21 0.29 -20.67
CA THR A 118 -10.38 1.28 -19.97
C THR A 118 -11.19 2.17 -19.03
N LEU A 119 -12.37 2.59 -19.47
CA LEU A 119 -13.30 3.41 -18.69
C LEU A 119 -13.88 2.63 -17.51
N LEU A 120 -14.22 1.35 -17.72
CA LEU A 120 -14.69 0.48 -16.64
C LEU A 120 -13.58 0.19 -15.61
N GLU A 121 -12.36 -0.10 -16.06
CA GLU A 121 -11.17 -0.24 -15.19
C GLU A 121 -10.96 1.02 -14.34
N LEU A 122 -11.12 2.21 -14.94
CA LEU A 122 -11.00 3.48 -14.22
C LEU A 122 -12.07 3.62 -13.14
N CYS A 123 -13.34 3.35 -13.48
CA CYS A 123 -14.43 3.41 -12.51
C CYS A 123 -14.17 2.48 -11.32
N ILE A 124 -13.74 1.25 -11.60
CA ILE A 124 -13.40 0.26 -10.58
C ILE A 124 -12.23 0.74 -9.72
N ARG A 125 -11.17 1.28 -10.34
CA ARG A 125 -10.00 1.75 -9.61
C ARG A 125 -10.31 2.94 -8.70
N LEU A 126 -11.06 3.93 -9.19
CA LEU A 126 -11.46 5.09 -8.41
C LEU A 126 -12.41 4.68 -7.27
N TRP A 127 -13.34 3.77 -7.55
CA TRP A 127 -14.34 3.36 -6.58
C TRP A 127 -13.78 2.43 -5.49
N LEU A 128 -12.93 1.47 -5.88
CA LEU A 128 -12.46 0.39 -5.02
C LEU A 128 -10.99 0.48 -4.61
N MET A 129 -10.25 1.47 -5.10
CA MET A 129 -8.80 1.59 -4.90
C MET A 129 -8.07 0.29 -5.25
N SER A 130 -8.56 -0.42 -6.26
CA SER A 130 -8.08 -1.76 -6.63
C SER A 130 -7.75 -1.80 -8.11
N ASN A 131 -6.53 -2.21 -8.46
CA ASN A 131 -6.08 -2.29 -9.84
C ASN A 131 -6.51 -3.61 -10.49
N ILE A 132 -7.74 -3.62 -11.02
CA ILE A 132 -8.34 -4.78 -11.68
C ILE A 132 -8.31 -4.53 -13.19
N ALA A 133 -7.63 -5.41 -13.93
CA ALA A 133 -7.55 -5.33 -15.38
C ALA A 133 -8.70 -6.09 -16.05
N ILE A 134 -9.25 -5.52 -17.11
CA ILE A 134 -10.31 -6.10 -17.93
C ILE A 134 -9.75 -6.27 -19.34
N PRO A 135 -9.47 -7.50 -19.80
CA PRO A 135 -8.87 -7.70 -21.08
C PRO A 135 -9.86 -7.32 -22.20
N PRO A 136 -9.43 -6.55 -23.22
CA PRO A 136 -10.32 -6.13 -24.33
C PRO A 136 -10.77 -7.31 -25.20
N THR A 137 -10.06 -8.44 -25.14
CA THR A 137 -10.43 -9.69 -25.81
C THR A 137 -10.11 -10.90 -24.92
N ALA A 138 -11.00 -11.90 -24.89
CA ALA A 138 -10.86 -13.10 -24.07
C ALA A 138 -9.58 -13.92 -24.34
N ASN A 139 -8.94 -13.73 -25.50
CA ASN A 139 -7.76 -14.48 -25.95
C ASN A 139 -6.44 -13.69 -25.87
N SER A 140 -6.45 -12.50 -25.27
CA SER A 140 -5.23 -11.70 -25.18
C SER A 140 -4.32 -12.25 -24.07
N ALA A 141 -3.05 -12.50 -24.40
CA ALA A 141 -2.03 -13.14 -23.57
C ALA A 141 -1.56 -12.29 -22.37
N TRP A 142 -2.48 -11.60 -21.67
CA TRP A 142 -2.21 -10.74 -20.51
C TRP A 142 -1.94 -11.51 -19.21
N GLN A 143 -1.54 -12.77 -19.31
CA GLN A 143 -1.48 -13.68 -18.17
C GLN A 143 -0.25 -13.46 -17.27
N GLN A 144 0.59 -12.45 -17.51
CA GLN A 144 1.87 -12.29 -16.81
C GLN A 144 2.29 -10.82 -16.55
N CYS A 145 1.36 -9.93 -16.15
CA CYS A 145 1.75 -8.77 -15.35
C CYS A 145 1.44 -9.06 -13.88
N SER A 146 2.48 -9.35 -13.10
CA SER A 146 2.42 -9.81 -11.70
C SER A 146 1.59 -8.91 -10.77
N ASP A 147 1.45 -7.62 -11.09
CA ASP A 147 0.81 -6.63 -10.21
C ASP A 147 -0.70 -6.43 -10.48
N ARG A 148 -1.29 -7.06 -11.50
CA ARG A 148 -2.70 -6.86 -11.85
C ARG A 148 -3.52 -8.13 -11.73
N ARG A 149 -4.58 -8.08 -10.93
CA ARG A 149 -5.64 -9.10 -10.97
C ARG A 149 -6.48 -8.87 -12.22
N VAL A 150 -6.74 -9.93 -12.96
CA VAL A 150 -7.47 -9.86 -14.24
C VAL A 150 -8.89 -10.39 -14.04
N TRP A 151 -9.90 -9.58 -14.38
CA TRP A 151 -11.30 -9.97 -14.39
C TRP A 151 -11.69 -10.48 -15.78
N VAL A 152 -11.55 -11.80 -15.98
CA VAL A 152 -11.75 -12.44 -17.29
C VAL A 152 -13.17 -12.97 -17.46
N ASP A 153 -13.78 -13.50 -16.41
CA ASP A 153 -15.10 -14.13 -16.50
C ASP A 153 -16.21 -13.08 -16.65
N VAL A 154 -16.72 -12.95 -17.87
CA VAL A 154 -17.78 -12.00 -18.23
C VAL A 154 -19.13 -12.31 -17.56
N SER A 155 -19.31 -13.53 -17.03
CA SER A 155 -20.52 -13.94 -16.31
C SER A 155 -20.47 -13.63 -14.82
N GLN A 156 -19.27 -13.34 -14.31
CA GLN A 156 -19.05 -13.01 -12.91
C GLN A 156 -19.47 -11.56 -12.62
N THR A 157 -19.97 -11.30 -11.40
CA THR A 157 -20.21 -9.94 -10.88
C THR A 157 -18.95 -9.39 -10.21
N LEU A 158 -18.87 -8.07 -10.03
CA LEU A 158 -17.71 -7.45 -9.38
C LEU A 158 -17.51 -8.00 -7.96
N ARG A 159 -18.59 -8.17 -7.20
CA ARG A 159 -18.55 -8.78 -5.86
C ARG A 159 -17.90 -10.16 -5.87
N GLN A 160 -18.37 -11.04 -6.76
CA GLN A 160 -17.81 -12.38 -6.87
C GLN A 160 -16.32 -12.32 -7.23
N HIS A 161 -15.92 -11.38 -8.09
CA HIS A 161 -14.51 -11.21 -8.44
C HIS A 161 -13.67 -10.72 -7.24
N MET A 162 -14.21 -9.82 -6.42
CA MET A 162 -13.59 -9.36 -5.19
C MET A 162 -13.40 -10.49 -4.16
N GLU A 163 -14.34 -11.44 -4.07
CA GLU A 163 -14.18 -12.64 -3.23
C GLU A 163 -13.01 -13.54 -3.69
N ILE A 164 -12.74 -13.60 -5.00
CA ILE A 164 -11.58 -14.31 -5.55
C ILE A 164 -10.29 -13.53 -5.26
N CYS A 165 -10.32 -12.20 -5.37
CA CYS A 165 -9.15 -11.36 -5.11
C CYS A 165 -8.73 -11.37 -3.63
N PHE A 166 -9.69 -11.52 -2.71
CA PHE A 166 -9.48 -11.53 -1.27
C PHE A 166 -10.01 -12.83 -0.64
N PRO A 167 -9.33 -13.96 -0.88
CA PRO A 167 -9.73 -15.23 -0.31
C PRO A 167 -9.55 -15.19 1.21
N ARG A 168 -10.44 -15.86 1.94
CA ARG A 168 -10.26 -16.07 3.38
C ARG A 168 -9.23 -17.17 3.60
N SER A 169 -8.17 -16.85 4.32
CA SER A 169 -7.17 -17.82 4.76
C SER A 169 -7.81 -18.89 5.64
N THR A 170 -7.61 -20.13 5.23
CA THR A 170 -7.98 -21.33 6.00
C THR A 170 -6.81 -21.85 6.83
N THR A 171 -5.61 -21.29 6.63
CA THR A 171 -4.39 -21.66 7.34
C THR A 171 -4.52 -21.29 8.82
N ILE A 172 -4.35 -22.27 9.71
CA ILE A 172 -4.38 -22.05 11.16
C ILE A 172 -2.93 -21.91 11.64
N TYR A 173 -2.58 -20.71 12.11
CA TYR A 173 -1.29 -20.48 12.77
C TYR A 173 -1.49 -20.58 14.27
N ASP A 174 -1.29 -21.78 14.81
CA ASP A 174 -1.39 -21.98 16.25
C ASP A 174 -0.25 -21.23 16.96
N LYS A 175 -0.65 -20.34 17.89
CA LYS A 175 0.23 -19.62 18.83
C LYS A 175 1.16 -18.54 18.25
N VAL A 176 1.12 -18.23 16.95
CA VAL A 176 1.91 -17.12 16.39
C VAL A 176 1.26 -15.78 16.76
N LYS A 177 1.88 -15.07 17.70
CA LYS A 177 1.47 -13.72 18.12
C LYS A 177 2.38 -12.67 17.49
N LEU A 178 1.78 -11.61 17.00
CA LEU A 178 2.50 -10.43 16.53
C LEU A 178 2.88 -9.59 17.77
N ASP A 179 4.18 -9.36 17.95
CA ASP A 179 4.70 -8.62 19.10
C ASP A 179 4.27 -7.14 19.06
N LYS A 180 4.35 -6.44 20.19
CA LYS A 180 4.18 -4.99 20.28
C LYS A 180 5.16 -4.22 19.40
N ALA A 181 6.32 -4.80 19.12
CA ALA A 181 7.31 -4.26 18.20
C ALA A 181 7.00 -4.53 16.71
N PHE A 182 5.89 -5.22 16.39
CA PHE A 182 5.45 -5.44 15.01
C PHE A 182 4.72 -4.20 14.47
N ARG A 183 5.49 -3.11 14.27
CA ARG A 183 5.03 -1.80 13.82
C ARG A 183 5.86 -1.39 12.61
N LEU A 184 5.29 -0.64 11.67
CA LEU A 184 6.03 -0.24 10.46
C LEU A 184 7.28 0.57 10.77
N TYR A 185 7.21 1.45 11.77
CA TYR A 185 8.38 2.19 12.24
C TYR A 185 9.53 1.26 12.64
N ASP A 186 9.25 0.19 13.41
CA ASP A 186 10.29 -0.74 13.85
C ASP A 186 10.74 -1.66 12.72
N ILE A 187 9.83 -2.06 11.83
CA ILE A 187 10.16 -2.86 10.64
C ILE A 187 11.16 -2.07 9.79
N GLN A 188 10.90 -0.81 9.44
CA GLN A 188 11.83 -0.03 8.64
C GLN A 188 13.13 0.31 9.38
N LYS A 189 13.08 0.52 10.71
CA LYS A 189 14.26 0.95 11.48
C LYS A 189 15.18 -0.17 11.95
N ILE A 190 14.65 -1.38 12.15
CA ILE A 190 15.40 -2.49 12.78
C ILE A 190 15.78 -3.55 11.74
N SER A 191 15.04 -3.65 10.63
CA SER A 191 15.29 -4.62 9.57
C SER A 191 15.58 -3.97 8.23
N ASN A 192 16.15 -4.73 7.30
CA ASN A 192 16.43 -4.32 5.92
C ASN A 192 15.14 -4.33 5.06
N PHE A 193 14.09 -3.68 5.57
CA PHE A 193 12.80 -3.53 4.92
C PHE A 193 12.62 -2.08 4.47
N GLU A 194 12.19 -1.91 3.23
CA GLU A 194 11.68 -0.66 2.70
C GLU A 194 10.15 -0.70 2.61
N ILE A 195 9.51 0.43 2.94
CA ILE A 195 8.06 0.55 2.92
C ILE A 195 7.68 1.25 1.63
N GLU A 196 6.90 0.56 0.81
CA GLU A 196 6.30 1.11 -0.40
C GLU A 196 4.85 1.50 -0.10
N TRP A 197 4.54 2.78 -0.10
CA TRP A 197 3.17 3.25 0.08
C TRP A 197 2.38 3.03 -1.21
N THR A 198 1.24 2.32 -1.14
CA THR A 198 0.45 1.98 -2.32
C THR A 198 -0.99 2.50 -2.21
N ASP A 199 -1.54 2.97 -3.32
CA ASP A 199 -2.97 3.28 -3.47
C ASP A 199 -3.76 2.05 -3.90
N ASN A 200 -3.09 0.93 -4.19
CA ASN A 200 -3.71 -0.32 -4.64
C ASN A 200 -3.96 -1.25 -3.44
N LEU A 201 -5.22 -1.40 -3.07
CA LEU A 201 -5.64 -2.25 -1.97
C LEU A 201 -5.25 -3.73 -2.19
N LEU A 202 -5.13 -4.18 -3.44
CA LEU A 202 -4.69 -5.55 -3.78
C LEU A 202 -3.23 -5.83 -3.39
N GLU A 203 -2.41 -4.78 -3.24
CA GLU A 203 -1.00 -4.88 -2.88
C GLU A 203 -0.77 -4.72 -1.38
N HIS A 204 -1.79 -4.42 -0.57
CA HIS A 204 -1.61 -4.25 0.87
C HIS A 204 -0.95 -5.50 1.51
N LEU A 205 0.14 -5.29 2.24
CA LEU A 205 0.99 -6.31 2.87
C LEU A 205 1.69 -7.27 1.90
N LEU A 206 1.77 -6.93 0.60
CA LEU A 206 2.57 -7.70 -0.33
C LEU A 206 4.05 -7.49 -0.01
N VAL A 207 4.75 -8.58 0.29
CA VAL A 207 6.21 -8.60 0.44
C VAL A 207 6.80 -8.95 -0.93
N ARG A 208 7.75 -8.15 -1.40
CA ARG A 208 8.52 -8.44 -2.61
C ARG A 208 9.96 -8.73 -2.21
N ASP A 209 10.48 -9.80 -2.80
CA ASP A 209 11.88 -10.18 -2.62
C ASP A 209 12.80 -9.15 -3.27
N PRO A 210 13.97 -8.90 -2.68
CA PRO A 210 14.97 -8.01 -3.28
C PRO A 210 15.48 -8.58 -4.60
N ALA A 211 15.84 -7.69 -5.54
CA ALA A 211 16.39 -8.11 -6.83
C ALA A 211 17.84 -8.64 -6.73
N ASP A 212 18.59 -8.16 -5.74
CA ASP A 212 19.94 -8.59 -5.36
C ASP A 212 20.01 -8.74 -3.83
N ASP A 213 20.89 -9.59 -3.30
CA ASP A 213 21.08 -9.83 -1.86
C ASP A 213 21.40 -8.54 -1.06
N LYS A 214 21.84 -7.50 -1.78
CA LYS A 214 22.16 -6.18 -1.22
C LYS A 214 20.94 -5.29 -1.04
N ASP A 215 19.89 -5.50 -1.82
CA ASP A 215 18.70 -4.66 -1.79
C ASP A 215 17.80 -5.01 -0.59
N PRO A 216 16.99 -4.05 -0.10
CA PRO A 216 16.02 -4.33 0.95
C PRO A 216 14.82 -5.12 0.41
N TYR A 217 14.21 -5.92 1.27
CA TYR A 217 12.86 -6.41 1.02
C TYR A 217 11.90 -5.23 0.99
N THR A 218 10.91 -5.24 0.11
CA THR A 218 9.88 -4.20 0.10
C THR A 218 8.55 -4.76 0.60
N VAL A 219 7.85 -3.97 1.41
CA VAL A 219 6.48 -4.27 1.82
C VAL A 219 5.55 -3.15 1.38
N SER A 220 4.53 -3.50 0.62
CA SER A 220 3.55 -2.53 0.12
C SER A 220 2.46 -2.27 1.15
N ILE A 221 2.21 -1.01 1.52
CA ILE A 221 1.25 -0.62 2.55
C ILE A 221 0.20 0.33 1.96
N PHE A 222 -1.02 -0.18 1.81
CA PHE A 222 -2.20 0.66 1.60
C PHE A 222 -2.48 1.54 2.81
N HIS A 223 -2.56 2.86 2.64
CA HIS A 223 -2.59 3.83 3.74
C HIS A 223 -3.86 4.68 3.84
N HIS A 224 -4.80 4.58 2.90
CA HIS A 224 -6.00 5.43 2.86
C HIS A 224 -7.06 4.97 3.87
N ARG A 225 -6.89 5.37 5.13
CA ARG A 225 -7.82 5.05 6.20
C ARG A 225 -9.20 5.65 5.97
N GLN A 226 -9.27 6.91 5.51
CA GLN A 226 -10.58 7.55 5.31
C GLN A 226 -11.42 6.85 4.25
N PHE A 227 -10.77 6.36 3.20
CA PHE A 227 -11.42 5.53 2.18
C PHE A 227 -12.04 4.27 2.81
N LEU A 228 -11.29 3.59 3.69
CA LEU A 228 -11.79 2.41 4.39
C LEU A 228 -12.92 2.76 5.37
N GLU A 229 -12.80 3.87 6.12
CA GLU A 229 -13.85 4.34 7.04
C GLU A 229 -15.13 4.72 6.29
N TYR A 230 -15.00 5.33 5.11
CA TYR A 230 -16.13 5.63 4.23
C TYR A 230 -16.87 4.36 3.80
N HIS A 231 -16.14 3.35 3.32
CA HIS A 231 -16.72 2.06 2.92
C HIS A 231 -17.24 1.25 4.12
N ALA A 232 -16.67 1.42 5.32
CA ALA A 232 -17.15 0.78 6.53
C ALA A 232 -18.45 1.41 7.06
N ALA A 233 -18.63 2.72 6.91
CA ALA A 233 -19.81 3.44 7.35
C ALA A 233 -21.04 3.18 6.46
N ARG A 234 -20.82 2.63 5.26
CA ARG A 234 -21.86 2.38 4.26
C ARG A 234 -22.18 0.89 4.15
N PRO A 235 -23.42 0.53 3.79
CA PRO A 235 -23.80 -0.85 3.53
C PRO A 235 -23.33 -1.31 2.13
N SER A 236 -22.11 -0.94 1.69
CA SER A 236 -21.60 -1.42 0.40
C SER A 236 -21.37 -2.91 0.49
N THR A 237 -21.80 -3.62 -0.54
CA THR A 237 -21.75 -5.07 -0.59
C THR A 237 -20.71 -5.58 -1.58
N ILE A 238 -19.91 -4.69 -2.18
CA ILE A 238 -18.89 -5.08 -3.15
C ILE A 238 -17.75 -5.82 -2.46
N TYR A 239 -17.32 -5.35 -1.28
CA TYR A 239 -16.27 -6.02 -0.52
C TYR A 239 -16.80 -7.25 0.23
N PRO A 240 -16.00 -8.32 0.35
CA PRO A 240 -16.34 -9.44 1.20
C PRO A 240 -16.62 -8.99 2.64
N GLN A 241 -17.61 -9.59 3.29
CA GLN A 241 -18.00 -9.20 4.64
C GLN A 241 -16.81 -9.33 5.61
N GLY A 242 -16.54 -8.25 6.34
CA GLY A 242 -15.46 -8.13 7.32
C GLY A 242 -14.13 -7.65 6.75
N PHE A 243 -13.96 -7.62 5.43
CA PHE A 243 -12.69 -7.27 4.78
C PHE A 243 -12.21 -5.87 5.13
N ILE A 244 -13.05 -4.85 4.96
CA ILE A 244 -12.69 -3.45 5.24
C ILE A 244 -12.32 -3.24 6.72
N ILE A 245 -13.08 -3.84 7.63
CA ILE A 245 -12.81 -3.77 9.07
C ILE A 245 -11.47 -4.44 9.40
N GLU A 246 -11.16 -5.56 8.75
CA GLU A 246 -9.88 -6.23 8.93
C GLU A 246 -8.72 -5.39 8.37
N THR A 247 -8.87 -4.73 7.23
CA THR A 247 -7.85 -3.82 6.68
C THR A 247 -7.63 -2.59 7.57
N LEU A 248 -8.68 -2.05 8.18
CA LEU A 248 -8.52 -1.01 9.21
C LEU A 248 -7.74 -1.57 10.42
N LYS A 249 -8.01 -2.81 10.80
CA LYS A 249 -7.29 -3.50 11.88
C LYS A 249 -5.81 -3.71 11.54
N THR A 250 -5.44 -4.04 10.30
CA THR A 250 -4.03 -4.15 9.90
C THR A 250 -3.31 -2.82 9.94
N LEU A 251 -3.98 -1.72 9.56
CA LEU A 251 -3.46 -0.37 9.76
C LEU A 251 -3.24 -0.06 11.24
N ASP A 252 -4.21 -0.39 12.10
CA ASP A 252 -4.09 -0.17 13.55
C ASP A 252 -2.96 -0.98 14.20
N LEU A 253 -2.67 -2.17 13.66
CA LEU A 253 -1.54 -3.01 14.07
C LEU A 253 -0.20 -2.34 13.70
N LEU A 254 -0.10 -1.88 12.46
CA LEU A 254 1.15 -1.41 11.84
C LEU A 254 1.49 0.05 12.14
N LEU A 255 0.46 0.90 12.27
CA LEU A 255 0.52 2.33 12.52
C LEU A 255 -0.28 2.69 13.79
N PRO A 256 0.15 2.19 14.97
CA PRO A 256 -0.60 2.40 16.19
C PRO A 256 -0.56 3.86 16.67
N HIS A 257 -1.72 4.42 16.99
CA HIS A 257 -1.87 5.80 17.49
C HIS A 257 -1.24 6.03 18.87
N ASP A 258 -1.13 5.00 19.71
CA ASP A 258 -0.60 5.09 21.07
C ASP A 258 0.94 5.11 21.11
N HIS A 259 1.59 5.08 19.94
CA HIS A 259 3.03 5.11 19.81
C HIS A 259 3.55 6.40 19.19
N ARG A 260 3.89 7.37 20.06
CA ARG A 260 4.38 8.70 19.68
C ARG A 260 5.51 8.70 18.63
N ARG A 261 6.42 7.73 18.65
CA ARG A 261 7.51 7.66 17.66
C ARG A 261 6.99 7.29 16.28
N THR A 262 6.04 6.36 16.18
CA THR A 262 5.41 6.01 14.90
C THR A 262 4.60 7.19 14.38
N GLU A 263 3.85 7.88 15.24
CA GLU A 263 3.06 9.05 14.86
C GLU A 263 3.93 10.17 14.29
N VAL A 264 5.00 10.57 15.00
CA VAL A 264 5.92 11.62 14.54
C VAL A 264 6.62 11.21 13.25
N TRP A 265 7.10 9.96 13.15
CA TRP A 265 7.73 9.45 11.93
C TRP A 265 6.76 9.46 10.74
N TYR A 266 5.53 9.00 10.93
CA TYR A 266 4.52 8.98 9.88
C TYR A 266 4.11 10.40 9.46
N ALA A 267 4.02 11.35 10.40
CA ALA A 267 3.75 12.75 10.08
C ALA A 267 4.83 13.36 9.15
N THR A 268 6.11 13.04 9.37
CA THR A 268 7.19 13.44 8.45
C THR A 268 7.04 12.80 7.07
N LEU A 269 6.57 11.55 7.01
CA LEU A 269 6.28 10.88 5.74
C LEU A 269 5.07 11.46 5.03
N CYS A 270 4.03 11.91 5.74
CA CYS A 270 2.90 12.62 5.16
C CYS A 270 3.35 13.88 4.42
N GLU A 271 4.32 14.63 4.94
CA GLU A 271 4.84 15.83 4.26
C GLU A 271 5.64 15.47 3.00
N THR A 272 6.38 14.36 3.05
CA THR A 272 7.29 13.96 1.95
C THR A 272 6.56 13.24 0.82
N PHE A 273 5.62 12.37 1.18
CA PHE A 273 4.97 11.44 0.28
C PHE A 273 3.46 11.68 0.20
N GLU A 274 2.95 12.86 0.61
CA GLU A 274 1.52 13.29 0.67
C GLU A 274 0.55 12.16 1.11
N LEU A 275 0.95 11.37 2.10
CA LEU A 275 0.18 10.23 2.60
C LEU A 275 -1.07 10.69 3.35
N ASP A 276 -2.09 9.82 3.43
CA ASP A 276 -3.29 10.07 4.24
C ASP A 276 -2.89 10.32 5.71
N PRO A 277 -3.07 11.54 6.24
CA PRO A 277 -2.65 11.91 7.59
C PRO A 277 -3.47 11.21 8.68
N THR A 278 -4.53 10.49 8.29
CA THR A 278 -5.39 9.77 9.22
C THR A 278 -5.03 8.30 9.39
N ALA A 279 -4.05 7.77 8.65
CA ALA A 279 -3.66 6.36 8.80
C ALA A 279 -3.27 5.99 10.25
N CYS A 280 -2.56 6.89 10.95
CA CYS A 280 -2.22 6.75 12.37
C CYS A 280 -3.34 7.19 13.34
N LYS A 281 -4.46 7.73 12.86
CA LYS A 281 -5.57 8.19 13.71
C LYS A 281 -6.49 7.03 14.03
N ASN A 282 -6.15 6.28 15.07
CA ASN A 282 -7.05 5.28 15.62
C ASN A 282 -7.87 5.86 16.78
N ARG A 283 -9.13 5.42 16.90
CA ARG A 283 -10.02 5.75 18.01
C ARG A 283 -9.94 4.75 19.17
N ARG A 284 -9.34 3.56 18.98
CA ARG A 284 -9.28 2.48 20.00
C ARG A 284 -7.96 1.69 19.97
N PRO A 285 -7.22 1.60 21.09
CA PRO A 285 -5.99 0.81 21.13
C PRO A 285 -6.26 -0.68 20.88
N MET A 286 -5.40 -1.31 20.08
CA MET A 286 -5.49 -2.73 19.78
C MET A 286 -5.18 -3.59 21.01
N GLN A 287 -6.11 -4.47 21.38
CA GLN A 287 -5.97 -5.37 22.52
C GLN A 287 -4.92 -6.47 22.24
N ARG A 288 -4.47 -7.18 23.28
CA ARG A 288 -3.42 -8.20 23.12
C ARG A 288 -3.91 -9.42 22.34
N GLU A 289 -5.18 -9.74 22.50
CA GLU A 289 -5.87 -10.87 21.90
C GLU A 289 -6.05 -10.66 20.39
N ASP A 290 -6.20 -9.39 19.98
CA ASP A 290 -6.35 -8.94 18.61
C ASP A 290 -5.07 -8.94 17.78
N ARG A 291 -3.91 -9.22 18.41
CA ARG A 291 -2.60 -9.31 17.73
C ARG A 291 -2.24 -10.73 17.28
N GLY A 292 -3.13 -11.70 17.48
CA GLY A 292 -2.96 -13.05 16.93
C GLY A 292 -3.23 -13.06 15.43
N LEU A 293 -2.44 -13.84 14.67
CA LEU A 293 -2.67 -14.04 13.23
C LEU A 293 -4.09 -14.58 12.94
N ASN A 294 -4.63 -15.41 13.83
CA ASN A 294 -5.98 -15.97 13.69
C ASN A 294 -7.09 -14.90 13.73
N SER A 295 -6.80 -13.69 14.21
CA SER A 295 -7.76 -12.58 14.21
C SER A 295 -7.86 -11.85 12.87
N PHE A 296 -6.99 -12.21 11.93
CA PHE A 296 -7.01 -11.78 10.53
C PHE A 296 -7.42 -12.99 9.69
N SER A 297 -8.43 -12.84 8.85
CA SER A 297 -8.94 -13.87 7.95
C SER A 297 -8.54 -13.61 6.50
N PHE A 298 -8.47 -12.36 6.06
CA PHE A 298 -8.09 -11.97 4.70
C PHE A 298 -6.59 -11.72 4.58
N TRP A 299 -5.98 -11.10 5.59
CA TRP A 299 -4.57 -10.68 5.55
C TRP A 299 -3.63 -11.65 6.29
N ARG A 300 -4.15 -12.75 6.84
CA ARG A 300 -3.40 -13.71 7.66
C ARG A 300 -2.11 -14.19 6.99
N ASP A 301 -2.20 -14.69 5.77
CA ASP A 301 -1.07 -15.31 5.08
C ASP A 301 0.00 -14.26 4.74
N ARG A 302 -0.40 -13.05 4.32
CA ARG A 302 0.54 -11.94 4.06
C ARG A 302 1.21 -11.43 5.33
N LEU A 303 0.47 -11.35 6.44
CA LEU A 303 1.05 -11.01 7.75
C LEU A 303 2.00 -12.10 8.25
N ALA A 304 1.69 -13.38 7.98
CA ALA A 304 2.57 -14.49 8.31
C ALA A 304 3.88 -14.41 7.53
N ILE A 305 3.81 -14.21 6.20
CA ILE A 305 4.99 -14.01 5.35
C ILE A 305 5.80 -12.82 5.83
N LEU A 306 5.17 -11.65 6.02
CA LEU A 306 5.88 -10.46 6.53
C LEU A 306 6.54 -10.73 7.88
N LYS A 307 5.89 -11.47 8.78
CA LYS A 307 6.48 -11.85 10.06
C LYS A 307 7.65 -12.80 9.90
N GLU A 308 7.52 -13.82 9.07
CA GLU A 308 8.55 -14.83 8.83
C GLU A 308 9.79 -14.18 8.22
N THR A 309 9.63 -13.41 7.13
CA THR A 309 10.72 -12.64 6.52
C THR A 309 11.36 -11.69 7.53
N LEU A 310 10.56 -11.04 8.38
CA LEU A 310 11.07 -10.15 9.43
C LEU A 310 11.85 -10.88 10.54
N ASP A 311 11.47 -12.11 10.87
CA ASP A 311 12.14 -12.94 11.88
C ASP A 311 13.42 -13.60 11.33
N GLU A 312 13.50 -13.81 10.00
CA GLU A 312 14.68 -14.29 9.27
C GLU A 312 15.75 -13.20 9.07
N LEU A 313 15.33 -11.94 8.93
CA LEU A 313 16.26 -10.83 8.75
C LEU A 313 17.06 -10.55 10.04
N GLU A 314 18.33 -10.91 10.04
CA GLU A 314 19.27 -10.51 11.09
C GLU A 314 19.65 -9.02 10.99
N PRO A 315 19.80 -8.31 12.12
CA PRO A 315 20.26 -6.92 12.10
C PRO A 315 21.69 -6.82 11.58
N ARG A 316 21.87 -6.31 10.35
CA ARG A 316 23.17 -6.23 9.64
C ARG A 316 24.23 -5.33 10.30
N THR A 317 23.86 -4.53 11.32
CA THR A 317 24.79 -3.60 11.98
C THR A 317 24.69 -3.71 13.50
N VAL A 318 25.80 -3.54 14.21
CA VAL A 318 25.85 -3.48 15.68
C VAL A 318 24.89 -2.45 16.29
N PHE A 319 24.61 -1.34 15.60
CA PHE A 319 23.59 -0.37 16.02
C PHE A 319 22.16 -0.94 15.93
N HIS A 320 21.85 -1.64 14.82
CA HIS A 320 20.58 -2.34 14.64
C HIS A 320 20.44 -3.48 15.67
N PHE A 321 21.50 -4.21 15.96
CA PHE A 321 21.53 -5.24 17.00
C PHE A 321 21.33 -4.66 18.40
N TRP A 322 21.83 -3.43 18.67
CA TRP A 322 21.56 -2.74 19.93
C TRP A 322 20.09 -2.35 20.10
N LEU A 323 19.44 -1.89 19.03
CA LEU A 323 18.01 -1.56 19.01
C LEU A 323 17.10 -2.79 19.01
N ASP A 324 17.57 -3.92 18.49
CA ASP A 324 16.81 -5.16 18.45
C ASP A 324 16.67 -5.78 19.84
N ARG A 325 15.43 -5.82 20.33
CA ARG A 325 15.05 -6.40 21.63
C ARG A 325 14.30 -7.72 21.50
N ARG A 326 14.13 -8.26 20.28
CA ARG A 326 13.29 -9.44 20.02
C ARG A 326 13.85 -10.73 20.65
N ARG A 327 15.18 -10.82 20.82
CA ARG A 327 15.86 -11.98 21.42
C ARG A 327 16.71 -11.56 22.64
N PRO A 328 16.10 -11.43 23.84
CA PRO A 328 16.76 -10.84 25.01
C PRO A 328 17.97 -11.64 25.47
N ILE A 329 17.96 -12.97 25.29
CA ILE A 329 19.07 -13.85 25.67
C ILE A 329 20.27 -13.63 24.74
N GLN A 330 20.05 -13.62 23.42
CA GLN A 330 21.12 -13.39 22.43
C GLN A 330 21.74 -12.00 22.58
N TRP A 331 20.89 -10.99 22.83
CA TRP A 331 21.33 -9.64 23.15
C TRP A 331 22.23 -9.61 24.40
N ALA A 332 21.83 -10.27 25.49
CA ALA A 332 22.62 -10.33 26.71
C ALA A 332 23.96 -11.05 26.50
N THR A 333 23.96 -12.20 25.80
CA THR A 333 25.21 -12.96 25.54
C THR A 333 26.20 -12.17 24.69
N PHE A 334 25.71 -11.40 23.71
CA PHE A 334 26.57 -10.53 22.90
C PHE A 334 27.26 -9.46 23.76
N TRP A 335 26.51 -8.76 24.61
CA TRP A 335 27.09 -7.74 25.49
C TRP A 335 28.02 -8.32 26.55
N VAL A 336 27.73 -9.52 27.06
CA VAL A 336 28.67 -10.25 27.93
C VAL A 336 29.96 -10.57 27.19
N ALA A 337 29.89 -11.05 25.94
CA ALA A 337 31.07 -11.33 25.14
C ALA A 337 31.91 -10.06 24.87
N VAL A 338 31.26 -8.95 24.51
CA VAL A 338 31.92 -7.64 24.33
C VAL A 338 32.59 -7.16 25.62
N LEU A 339 31.91 -7.30 26.77
CA LEU A 339 32.45 -6.93 28.07
C LEU A 339 33.67 -7.79 28.45
N VAL A 340 33.58 -9.10 28.29
CA VAL A 340 34.69 -10.03 28.56
C VAL A 340 35.88 -9.74 27.65
N LEU A 341 35.64 -9.50 26.36
CA LEU A 341 36.70 -9.12 25.42
C LEU A 341 37.36 -7.79 25.81
N GLY A 342 36.57 -6.78 26.14
CA GLY A 342 37.07 -5.47 26.59
C GLY A 342 37.90 -5.58 27.87
N LEU A 343 37.44 -6.34 28.86
CA LEU A 343 38.20 -6.61 30.09
C LEU A 343 39.49 -7.37 29.81
N THR A 344 39.47 -8.35 28.90
CA THR A 344 40.67 -9.12 28.54
C THR A 344 41.74 -8.23 27.90
N VAL A 345 41.34 -7.36 26.96
CA VAL A 345 42.25 -6.38 26.35
C VAL A 345 42.80 -5.41 27.39
N PHE A 346 41.95 -4.91 28.29
CA PHE A 346 42.35 -4.01 29.35
C PHE A 346 43.39 -4.65 30.30
N PHE A 347 43.10 -5.85 30.82
CA PHE A 347 44.03 -6.55 31.71
C PHE A 347 45.33 -6.94 30.99
N GLY A 348 45.26 -7.36 29.73
CA GLY A 348 46.44 -7.62 28.93
C GLY A 348 47.33 -6.38 28.74
N LEU A 349 46.72 -5.20 28.58
CA LEU A 349 47.44 -3.94 28.47
C LEU A 349 48.09 -3.52 29.80
N VAL A 350 47.36 -3.63 30.92
CA VAL A 350 47.90 -3.37 32.26
C VAL A 350 49.10 -4.29 32.55
N GLN A 351 48.96 -5.59 32.30
CA GLN A 351 50.04 -6.57 32.49
C GLN A 351 51.25 -6.28 31.60
N SER A 352 51.02 -5.84 30.36
CA SER A 352 52.11 -5.47 29.45
C SER A 352 52.88 -4.25 29.96
N VAL A 353 52.17 -3.23 30.47
CA VAL A 353 52.78 -2.02 31.05
C VAL A 353 53.52 -2.34 32.34
N GLU A 354 52.93 -3.13 33.23
CA GLU A 354 53.58 -3.56 34.47
C GLU A 354 54.84 -4.39 34.19
N GLY A 355 54.76 -5.33 33.24
CA GLY A 355 55.91 -6.11 32.79
C GLY A 355 57.02 -5.23 32.22
N ALA A 356 56.68 -4.26 31.37
CA ALA A 356 57.64 -3.31 30.82
C ALA A 356 58.31 -2.45 31.91
N LEU A 357 57.54 -1.97 32.90
CA LEU A 357 58.06 -1.22 34.04
C LEU A 357 58.96 -2.07 34.94
N GLN A 358 58.60 -3.33 35.19
CA GLN A 358 59.43 -4.26 35.95
C GLN A 358 60.78 -4.50 35.27
N VAL A 359 60.78 -4.75 33.96
CA VAL A 359 62.00 -4.92 33.18
C VAL A 359 62.83 -3.64 33.18
N TYR A 360 62.20 -2.48 33.00
CA TYR A 360 62.90 -1.19 33.01
C TYR A 360 63.61 -0.93 34.35
N LYS A 361 62.92 -1.17 35.48
CA LYS A 361 63.53 -1.05 36.83
C LYS A 361 64.65 -2.06 37.06
N ALA A 362 64.55 -3.28 36.50
CA ALA A 362 65.61 -4.27 36.60
C ALA A 362 66.88 -3.88 35.82
N TYR A 363 66.72 -3.19 34.68
CA TYR A 363 67.85 -2.69 33.87
C TYR A 363 68.49 -1.41 34.42
N HIS A 364 67.74 -0.60 35.18
CA HIS A 364 68.25 0.59 35.87
C HIS A 364 68.03 0.46 37.38
N PRO A 365 68.76 -0.44 38.07
CA PRO A 365 68.70 -0.50 39.52
C PRO A 365 69.14 0.86 40.08
N ALA A 366 68.40 1.38 41.04
CA ALA A 366 68.83 2.57 41.76
C ALA A 366 70.20 2.27 42.38
N THR A 367 71.23 2.98 41.93
CA THR A 367 72.52 3.03 42.62
C THR A 367 72.29 3.79 43.92
N ASP A 368 72.08 3.05 45.00
CA ASP A 368 72.25 3.56 46.37
C ASP A 368 73.71 3.91 46.65
#